data_AF-A0AAV8GAD7-F1
#
_entry.id   AF-A0AAV8GAD7-F1
#
_cell.length_a   1.000
_cell.length_b   1.000
_cell.length_c   1.000
_cell.angle_alpha   90.00
_cell.angle_beta   90.00
_cell.angle_gamma   90.00
#
_symmetry.space_group_name_H-M   'P 1'
#
loop_
_entity.id
_entity.type
_entity.pdbx_description
1 polymer ?
#
loop_
_entity_poly.entity_id
_entity_poly.type
_entity_poly.pdbx_seq_one_letter_code
_entity_poly.pdbx_strand_id
1 'polypeptide(L)'
;MGAMDVETGKDVALLNPELLQIAEVSSSAMKENPHIVQNLYSQWLSLPDTTKLVKTVADKAKTGVPTNDIFNSSSPKAGSPSSMFAAVPPLSPRSSSGSPRLSRRGSGLGPSKLGSPLKVLSEPIKEVIPQFYFINGRPAPHEMKEHCLIAINEIFTGHEDGLQLQDFKTVTKEICNLPSFFSTVLFKKIDVESRGSVTRSAFVDYWINKNMITMDIATQIYTILKQPHQNYLVQEDFKPILKELLLTHPGLEFLQNTPEFQERYSETVIYRIFYYMNRAGNGRLTLRELKRGNLIDAMQQADDEEDINKVLRYFSYEHFYVIYCRFWELDTDHDFLISKENLIKYGNHSLTYRIVDRIFSQVPRKFLSKVEGKMSYEDFVYFILAEEDKPSEPSLEYW
;
A
#
# COMPACT_ATOMS: atom_id res chain seq x y z
N MET A 1 -6.89 70.74 4.38
CA MET A 1 -7.24 69.37 4.78
C MET A 1 -7.83 68.69 3.56
N GLY A 2 -7.17 67.83 2.79
CA GLY A 2 -5.77 67.41 2.70
C GLY A 2 -5.67 66.74 1.32
N ALA A 3 -4.66 67.11 0.52
CA ALA A 3 -4.31 66.36 -0.68
C ALA A 3 -3.49 65.15 -0.22
N MET A 4 -3.90 63.94 -0.60
CA MET A 4 -3.08 62.74 -0.47
C MET A 4 -3.01 62.08 -1.84
N ASP A 5 -1.80 62.10 -2.39
CA ASP A 5 -1.37 61.31 -3.52
C ASP A 5 -1.69 59.83 -3.26
N VAL A 6 -2.35 59.19 -4.22
CA VAL A 6 -2.53 57.75 -4.25
C VAL A 6 -1.22 57.15 -4.76
N GLU A 7 -0.36 56.77 -3.82
CA GLU A 7 0.79 55.92 -4.08
C GLU A 7 0.29 54.59 -4.68
N THR A 8 0.51 54.41 -5.97
CA THR A 8 0.33 53.13 -6.65
C THR A 8 1.46 52.21 -6.23
N GLY A 9 1.25 51.52 -5.11
CA GLY A 9 2.08 50.41 -4.68
C GLY A 9 2.10 49.35 -5.78
N LYS A 10 3.25 49.16 -6.41
CA LYS A 10 3.54 48.00 -7.25
C LYS A 10 3.57 46.77 -6.34
N ASP A 11 2.41 46.15 -6.13
CA ASP A 11 2.34 44.76 -5.67
C ASP A 11 2.90 43.87 -6.79
N VAL A 12 4.20 43.64 -6.74
CA VAL A 12 4.81 42.50 -7.43
C VAL A 12 4.24 41.27 -6.75
N ALA A 13 3.20 40.68 -7.35
CA ALA A 13 2.62 39.43 -6.91
C ALA A 13 3.72 38.36 -6.83
N LEU A 14 4.25 38.14 -5.63
CA LEU A 14 5.15 37.05 -5.32
C LEU A 14 4.36 35.75 -5.48
N LEU A 15 4.81 34.90 -6.40
CA LEU A 15 4.23 33.58 -6.63
C LEU A 15 4.29 32.79 -5.33
N ASN A 16 3.15 32.30 -4.85
CA ASN A 16 3.14 31.34 -3.75
C ASN A 16 3.60 29.98 -4.30
N PRO A 17 4.80 29.49 -3.95
CA PRO A 17 5.33 28.24 -4.48
C PRO A 17 4.52 27.02 -4.02
N GLU A 18 3.70 27.13 -2.96
CA GLU A 18 2.84 26.04 -2.48
C GLU A 18 1.69 25.72 -3.45
N LEU A 19 1.36 26.62 -4.38
CA LEU A 19 0.39 26.36 -5.44
C LEU A 19 0.96 25.52 -6.60
N LEU A 20 2.29 25.42 -6.71
CA LEU A 20 2.96 24.61 -7.73
C LEU A 20 3.20 23.21 -7.16
N GLN A 21 2.18 22.36 -7.14
CA GLN A 21 2.32 20.95 -6.78
C GLN A 21 3.02 20.17 -7.91
N ILE A 22 4.34 20.29 -8.00
CA ILE A 22 5.15 19.51 -8.93
C ILE A 22 5.49 18.19 -8.24
N ALA A 23 4.83 17.10 -8.66
CA ALA A 23 4.97 15.77 -8.06
C ALA A 23 6.41 15.20 -8.06
N GLU A 24 7.31 15.78 -8.85
CA GLU A 24 8.68 15.32 -9.06
C GLU A 24 9.73 16.13 -8.27
N VAL A 25 9.35 17.18 -7.54
CA VAL A 25 10.29 18.05 -6.78
C VAL A 25 9.81 18.22 -5.34
N SER A 26 10.70 18.06 -4.36
CA SER A 26 10.33 18.24 -2.95
C SER A 26 9.99 19.70 -2.65
N SER A 27 8.90 19.92 -1.90
CA SER A 27 8.46 21.26 -1.48
C SER A 27 9.54 22.01 -0.69
N SER A 28 10.39 21.29 0.06
CA SER A 28 11.55 21.84 0.77
C SER A 28 12.63 22.39 -0.18
N ALA A 29 12.94 21.68 -1.27
CA ALA A 29 13.93 22.15 -2.25
C ALA A 29 13.46 23.42 -3.00
N MET A 30 12.14 23.57 -3.16
CA MET A 30 11.53 24.76 -3.76
C MET A 30 11.55 25.97 -2.83
N LYS A 31 11.50 25.77 -1.50
CA LYS A 31 11.61 26.84 -0.50
C LYS A 31 13.02 27.39 -0.36
N GLU A 32 14.04 26.55 -0.54
CA GLU A 32 15.45 26.96 -0.46
C GLU A 32 15.91 27.80 -1.67
N ASN A 33 15.20 27.70 -2.82
CA ASN A 33 15.61 28.36 -4.07
C ASN A 33 14.46 29.12 -4.77
N PRO A 34 13.87 30.17 -4.15
CA PRO A 34 12.69 30.86 -4.67
C PRO A 34 12.92 31.51 -6.04
N HIS A 35 14.14 31.97 -6.31
CA HIS A 35 14.49 32.61 -7.59
C HIS A 35 14.48 31.61 -8.77
N ILE A 36 14.75 30.32 -8.52
CA ILE A 36 14.69 29.29 -9.56
C ILE A 36 13.23 29.01 -9.93
N VAL A 37 12.35 28.90 -8.93
CA VAL A 37 10.91 28.69 -9.13
C VAL A 37 10.30 29.84 -9.93
N GLN A 38 10.67 31.09 -9.61
CA GLN A 38 10.18 32.27 -10.32
C GLN A 38 10.68 32.33 -11.77
N ASN A 39 11.93 31.93 -12.03
CA ASN A 39 12.47 31.85 -13.38
C ASN A 39 11.78 30.75 -14.21
N LEU A 40 11.57 29.56 -13.63
CA LEU A 40 10.87 28.47 -14.29
C LEU A 40 9.41 28.81 -14.59
N TYR A 41 8.73 29.47 -13.67
CA TYR A 41 7.36 29.94 -13.89
C TYR A 41 7.29 31.01 -15.00
N SER A 42 8.23 31.95 -15.01
CA SER A 42 8.33 32.97 -16.07
C SER A 42 8.62 32.33 -17.43
N GLN A 43 9.47 31.30 -17.47
CA GLN A 43 9.73 30.52 -18.67
C GLN A 43 8.51 29.70 -19.11
N TRP A 44 7.77 29.11 -18.17
CA TRP A 44 6.54 28.38 -18.48
C TRP A 44 5.47 29.31 -19.08
N LEU A 45 5.31 30.53 -18.56
CA LEU A 45 4.39 31.54 -19.12
C LEU A 45 4.78 32.01 -20.53
N SER A 46 6.07 32.00 -20.87
CA SER A 46 6.56 32.40 -22.18
C SER A 46 6.41 31.31 -23.26
N LEU A 47 6.05 30.08 -22.88
CA LEU A 47 5.76 29.01 -23.83
C LEU A 47 4.48 29.32 -24.63
N PRO A 48 4.48 29.14 -25.96
CA PRO A 48 3.33 29.48 -26.82
C PRO A 48 2.03 28.79 -26.42
N ASP A 49 2.13 27.53 -25.99
CA ASP A 49 0.97 26.72 -25.61
C ASP A 49 0.37 27.17 -24.28
N THR A 50 1.23 27.53 -23.32
CA THR A 50 0.81 28.14 -22.05
C THR A 50 0.12 29.48 -22.27
N THR A 51 0.70 30.34 -23.12
CA THR A 51 0.10 31.65 -23.42
C THR A 51 -1.29 31.50 -24.05
N LYS A 52 -1.49 30.50 -24.93
CA LYS A 52 -2.80 30.18 -25.52
C LYS A 52 -3.79 29.68 -24.47
N LEU A 53 -3.36 28.78 -23.58
CA LEU A 53 -4.19 28.23 -22.52
C LEU A 53 -4.66 29.34 -21.56
N VAL A 54 -3.73 30.17 -21.08
CA VAL A 54 -4.02 31.28 -20.15
C VAL A 54 -4.98 32.28 -20.78
N LYS A 55 -4.80 32.65 -22.06
CA LYS A 55 -5.75 33.51 -22.78
C LYS A 55 -7.14 32.90 -22.88
N THR A 56 -7.23 31.61 -23.20
CA THR A 56 -8.51 30.89 -23.31
C THR A 56 -9.25 30.85 -21.98
N VAL A 57 -8.55 30.61 -20.88
CA VAL A 57 -9.12 30.62 -19.52
C VAL A 57 -9.55 32.04 -19.12
N ALA A 58 -8.73 33.05 -19.41
CA ALA A 58 -9.03 34.45 -19.11
C ALA A 58 -10.26 34.97 -19.88
N ASP A 59 -10.39 34.59 -21.15
CA ASP A 59 -11.53 34.99 -21.97
C ASP A 59 -12.82 34.27 -21.53
N LYS A 60 -12.74 33.00 -21.11
CA LYS A 60 -13.88 32.27 -20.54
C LYS A 60 -14.30 32.81 -19.17
N ALA A 61 -13.35 33.19 -18.32
CA ALA A 61 -13.64 33.81 -17.02
C ALA A 61 -14.38 35.16 -17.19
N LYS A 62 -14.05 35.95 -18.22
CA LYS A 62 -14.78 37.17 -18.56
C LYS A 62 -16.22 36.93 -19.00
N THR A 63 -16.53 35.74 -19.52
CA THR A 63 -17.89 35.36 -19.95
C THR A 63 -18.74 34.73 -18.84
N GLY A 64 -18.22 34.62 -17.61
CA GLY A 64 -18.98 34.13 -16.45
C GLY A 64 -19.23 32.62 -16.41
N VAL A 65 -18.51 31.83 -17.21
CA VAL A 65 -18.65 30.37 -17.27
C VAL A 65 -17.66 29.71 -16.29
N PRO A 66 -18.08 28.73 -15.46
CA PRO A 66 -17.19 28.04 -14.53
C PRO A 66 -16.05 27.30 -15.26
N THR A 67 -14.82 27.46 -14.77
CA THR A 67 -13.56 27.10 -15.45
C THR A 67 -13.06 25.68 -15.16
N ASN A 68 -13.76 24.89 -14.36
CA ASN A 68 -13.33 23.56 -13.92
C ASN A 68 -13.19 22.53 -15.06
N ASP A 69 -13.88 22.72 -16.18
CA ASP A 69 -13.87 21.76 -17.31
C ASP A 69 -12.67 21.89 -18.27
N ILE A 70 -11.78 22.87 -18.08
CA ILE A 70 -10.68 23.14 -19.04
C ILE A 70 -9.49 22.20 -18.83
N PHE A 71 -9.22 21.78 -17.59
CA PHE A 71 -8.02 21.00 -17.25
C PHE A 71 -8.12 19.50 -17.58
N ASN A 72 -9.31 19.00 -17.93
CA ASN A 72 -9.53 17.58 -18.29
C ASN A 72 -9.33 17.27 -19.79
N SER A 73 -8.90 18.22 -20.62
CA SER A 73 -8.84 18.06 -22.08
C SER A 73 -7.48 18.37 -22.74
N SER A 74 -6.36 18.17 -22.03
CA SER A 74 -5.03 18.24 -22.67
C SER A 74 -4.03 17.20 -22.15
N SER A 75 -4.35 15.92 -22.37
CA SER A 75 -3.34 14.85 -22.41
C SER A 75 -2.97 14.56 -23.87
N PRO A 76 -1.71 14.72 -24.31
CA PRO A 76 -1.33 14.33 -25.66
C PRO A 76 -1.21 12.81 -25.76
N LYS A 77 -2.16 12.16 -26.46
CA LYS A 77 -1.96 10.80 -26.98
C LYS A 77 -0.97 10.87 -28.14
N ALA A 78 0.21 10.28 -27.96
CA ALA A 78 1.11 9.95 -29.06
C ALA A 78 0.43 8.93 -29.99
N GLY A 79 0.26 9.29 -31.26
CA GLY A 79 -0.41 8.48 -32.27
C GLY A 79 0.40 7.27 -32.72
N SER A 80 -0.30 6.15 -32.98
CA SER A 80 0.20 5.00 -33.73
C SER A 80 0.13 5.24 -35.24
N PRO A 81 1.02 4.61 -36.03
CA PRO A 81 0.67 4.19 -37.38
C PRO A 81 0.82 2.67 -37.55
N SER A 82 -0.11 2.03 -38.27
CA SER A 82 -0.09 0.60 -38.58
C SER A 82 0.27 0.29 -40.04
N SER A 83 1.15 -0.71 -40.18
CA SER A 83 1.29 -1.73 -41.24
C SER A 83 1.72 -1.34 -42.67
N MET A 84 2.93 -1.75 -43.07
CA MET A 84 3.17 -2.97 -43.88
C MET A 84 4.69 -3.16 -44.11
N PHE A 85 5.20 -4.38 -43.90
CA PHE A 85 6.29 -5.09 -44.60
C PHE A 85 6.96 -6.12 -43.67
N ALA A 86 7.15 -7.33 -44.21
CA ALA A 86 7.56 -8.55 -43.54
C ALA A 86 9.09 -8.67 -43.36
N ALA A 87 9.52 -9.26 -42.23
CA ALA A 87 10.69 -10.17 -42.12
C ALA A 87 10.87 -10.61 -40.65
N VAL A 88 11.19 -11.89 -40.44
CA VAL A 88 11.54 -12.56 -39.16
C VAL A 88 13.08 -12.40 -38.91
N PRO A 89 13.67 -12.76 -37.75
CA PRO A 89 13.74 -12.20 -36.39
C PRO A 89 15.13 -11.51 -36.11
N PRO A 90 15.65 -11.35 -34.85
CA PRO A 90 16.38 -12.47 -34.26
C PRO A 90 16.18 -12.70 -32.75
N LEU A 91 16.38 -13.98 -32.42
CA LEU A 91 16.42 -14.60 -31.10
C LEU A 91 17.70 -14.23 -30.32
N SER A 92 17.57 -14.28 -29.00
CA SER A 92 18.65 -14.16 -28.01
C SER A 92 19.87 -15.05 -28.32
N PRO A 93 21.11 -14.59 -28.06
CA PRO A 93 22.29 -15.40 -28.30
C PRO A 93 22.35 -16.56 -27.29
N ARG A 94 22.19 -17.77 -27.83
CA ARG A 94 22.47 -19.05 -27.19
C ARG A 94 23.99 -19.16 -27.03
N SER A 95 24.45 -19.42 -25.81
CA SER A 95 25.85 -19.73 -25.51
C SER A 95 26.25 -21.05 -26.17
N SER A 96 27.02 -20.98 -27.26
CA SER A 96 27.76 -22.12 -27.80
C SER A 96 29.13 -22.18 -27.16
N SER A 97 29.41 -23.27 -26.44
CA SER A 97 30.75 -23.67 -26.08
C SER A 97 31.56 -23.94 -27.35
N GLY A 98 32.71 -23.29 -27.47
CA GLY A 98 33.58 -23.42 -28.63
C GLY A 98 34.91 -22.78 -28.36
N SER A 99 35.81 -23.51 -27.69
CA SER A 99 37.21 -23.14 -27.57
C SER A 99 37.86 -22.99 -28.95
N PRO A 100 38.70 -21.97 -29.20
CA PRO A 100 39.76 -22.08 -30.19
C PRO A 100 41.06 -22.42 -29.47
N ARG A 101 41.60 -23.58 -29.83
CA ARG A 101 42.95 -24.00 -29.51
C ARG A 101 43.96 -22.96 -30.01
N LEU A 102 44.94 -22.72 -29.16
CA LEU A 102 46.25 -22.16 -29.50
C LEU A 102 46.81 -22.82 -30.76
N SER A 103 47.15 -22.01 -31.76
CA SER A 103 48.18 -22.38 -32.74
C SER A 103 49.19 -21.25 -32.82
N ARG A 104 50.45 -21.66 -32.67
CA ARG A 104 51.66 -20.87 -32.54
C ARG A 104 52.38 -20.89 -33.88
N ARG A 105 52.67 -19.72 -34.46
CA ARG A 105 53.75 -19.38 -35.42
C ARG A 105 53.43 -17.98 -35.98
N GLY A 106 54.35 -17.04 -36.17
CA GLY A 106 55.80 -17.04 -36.07
C GLY A 106 56.33 -15.60 -36.09
N SER A 107 57.62 -15.51 -35.81
CA SER A 107 58.51 -14.35 -35.72
C SER A 107 58.50 -13.38 -36.91
N GLY A 108 58.59 -12.08 -36.60
CA GLY A 108 59.01 -11.01 -37.52
C GLY A 108 59.30 -9.71 -36.77
N LEU A 109 60.54 -9.23 -36.87
CA LEU A 109 61.11 -8.05 -36.21
C LEU A 109 60.61 -6.70 -36.75
N GLY A 110 60.59 -5.67 -35.89
CA GLY A 110 60.68 -4.26 -36.31
C GLY A 110 60.13 -3.26 -35.27
N PRO A 111 60.91 -2.28 -34.75
CA PRO A 111 60.41 -1.26 -33.83
C PRO A 111 59.99 -0.02 -34.62
N SER A 112 58.69 0.21 -34.82
CA SER A 112 58.20 1.47 -35.38
C SER A 112 57.83 2.44 -34.26
N LYS A 113 58.73 3.40 -34.02
CA LYS A 113 58.45 4.66 -33.34
C LYS A 113 57.52 5.49 -34.23
N LEU A 114 56.24 5.60 -33.85
CA LEU A 114 55.40 6.73 -34.24
C LEU A 114 54.33 6.91 -33.16
N GLY A 115 54.52 7.92 -32.32
CA GLY A 115 53.54 8.31 -31.32
C GLY A 115 52.27 8.78 -32.00
N SER A 116 51.13 8.19 -31.64
CA SER A 116 49.84 8.74 -32.00
C SER A 116 49.50 9.89 -31.02
N PRO A 117 49.02 11.05 -31.50
CA PRO A 117 48.62 12.18 -30.65
C PRO A 117 47.17 12.02 -30.18
N LEU A 118 46.69 10.78 -30.01
CA LEU A 118 45.35 10.54 -29.50
C LEU A 118 45.44 10.43 -27.98
N LYS A 119 45.31 11.62 -27.38
CA LYS A 119 44.68 11.90 -26.09
C LYS A 119 44.02 10.64 -25.52
N VAL A 120 44.52 10.21 -24.37
CA VAL A 120 43.91 9.22 -23.48
C VAL A 120 42.41 9.43 -23.51
N LEU A 121 41.69 8.56 -24.23
CA LEU A 121 40.26 8.42 -24.05
C LEU A 121 40.13 7.96 -22.61
N SER A 122 39.59 8.86 -21.78
CA SER A 122 39.08 8.55 -20.46
C SER A 122 38.47 7.16 -20.51
N GLU A 123 38.94 6.26 -19.63
CA GLU A 123 38.30 4.96 -19.43
C GLU A 123 36.79 5.18 -19.42
N PRO A 124 35.99 4.32 -20.09
CA PRO A 124 34.55 4.46 -20.04
C PRO A 124 34.19 4.45 -18.56
N ILE A 125 33.68 5.58 -18.07
CA ILE A 125 33.21 5.72 -16.69
C ILE A 125 32.22 4.58 -16.53
N LYS A 126 32.62 3.54 -15.79
CA LYS A 126 31.71 2.45 -15.44
C LYS A 126 30.66 3.11 -14.57
N GLU A 127 29.52 3.47 -15.17
CA GLU A 127 28.34 3.85 -14.41
C GLU A 127 27.98 2.64 -13.55
N VAL A 128 28.37 2.71 -12.29
CA VAL A 128 28.02 1.69 -11.30
C VAL A 128 26.54 1.90 -11.03
N ILE A 129 25.69 1.02 -11.57
CA ILE A 129 24.27 0.99 -11.23
C ILE A 129 24.19 0.79 -9.71
N PRO A 130 23.70 1.79 -8.95
CA PRO A 130 23.62 1.65 -7.50
C PRO A 130 22.66 0.53 -7.14
N GLN A 131 22.87 -0.10 -5.98
CA GLN A 131 21.91 -1.06 -5.45
C GLN A 131 20.55 -0.36 -5.29
N PHE A 132 19.54 -0.82 -6.03
CA PHE A 132 18.18 -0.23 -6.00
C PHE A 132 17.15 -1.15 -5.33
N TYR A 133 17.47 -2.44 -5.17
CA TYR A 133 16.60 -3.42 -4.55
C TYR A 133 17.13 -3.83 -3.17
N PHE A 134 16.32 -3.66 -2.13
CA PHE A 134 16.68 -3.97 -0.76
C PHE A 134 15.60 -4.85 -0.15
N ILE A 135 15.91 -6.13 0.10
CA ILE A 135 14.93 -7.11 0.63
C ILE A 135 14.46 -6.69 2.02
N ASN A 136 15.36 -6.17 2.86
CA ASN A 136 15.10 -5.83 4.25
C ASN A 136 15.18 -4.31 4.51
N GLY A 137 14.90 -3.50 3.50
CA GLY A 137 15.14 -2.06 3.55
C GLY A 137 16.62 -1.69 3.45
N ARG A 138 16.90 -0.39 3.33
CA ARG A 138 18.28 0.12 3.38
C ARG A 138 18.79 -0.01 4.81
N PRO A 139 20.09 -0.25 5.05
CA PRO A 139 20.63 -0.21 6.41
C PRO A 139 20.35 1.14 7.08
N ALA A 140 19.96 1.12 8.37
CA ALA A 140 19.64 2.36 9.08
C ALA A 140 20.88 3.27 9.17
N PRO A 141 20.75 4.58 8.85
CA PRO A 141 21.77 5.57 9.14
C PRO A 141 22.13 5.57 10.62
N HIS A 142 23.38 5.89 10.95
CA HIS A 142 23.88 5.89 12.33
C HIS A 142 23.03 6.78 13.25
N GLU A 143 22.73 7.99 12.80
CA GLU A 143 21.94 8.98 13.54
C GLU A 143 20.54 8.47 13.91
N MET A 144 19.85 7.81 12.98
CA MET A 144 18.52 7.25 13.23
C MET A 144 18.56 6.11 14.26
N LYS A 145 19.60 5.26 14.20
CA LYS A 145 19.80 4.22 15.22
C LYS A 145 20.05 4.84 16.58
N GLU A 146 20.87 5.88 16.66
CA GLU A 146 21.23 6.56 17.90
C GLU A 146 20.01 7.23 18.55
N HIS A 147 19.22 7.99 17.78
CA HIS A 147 17.96 8.57 18.27
C HIS A 147 16.98 7.50 18.78
N CYS A 148 16.80 6.41 18.02
CA CYS A 148 15.93 5.31 18.45
C CYS A 148 16.45 4.62 19.72
N LEU A 149 17.77 4.41 19.83
CA LEU A 149 18.37 3.87 21.04
C LEU A 149 18.14 4.77 22.24
N ILE A 150 18.23 6.10 22.11
CA ILE A 150 17.95 7.03 23.20
C ILE A 150 16.50 6.86 23.67
N ALA A 151 15.53 6.88 22.76
CA ALA A 151 14.11 6.69 23.09
C ALA A 151 13.83 5.32 23.74
N ILE A 152 14.45 4.24 23.24
CA ILE A 152 14.37 2.91 23.87
C ILE A 152 14.92 2.98 25.30
N ASN A 153 16.03 3.67 25.53
CA ASN A 153 16.65 3.71 26.86
C ASN A 153 15.75 4.41 27.86
N GLU A 154 15.12 5.51 27.45
CA GLU A 154 14.19 6.26 28.29
C GLU A 154 13.01 5.38 28.75
N ILE A 155 12.35 4.67 27.83
CA ILE A 155 11.21 3.81 28.18
C ILE A 155 11.64 2.61 29.06
N PHE A 156 12.82 2.03 28.82
CA PHE A 156 13.32 0.91 29.61
C PHE A 156 14.03 1.34 30.92
N THR A 157 14.10 2.64 31.22
CA THR A 157 14.75 3.12 32.45
C THR A 157 13.96 2.67 33.67
N GLY A 158 14.63 2.00 34.61
CA GLY A 158 13.99 1.45 35.82
C GLY A 158 13.35 0.06 35.63
N HIS A 159 13.41 -0.52 34.43
CA HIS A 159 12.89 -1.86 34.12
C HIS A 159 14.02 -2.85 33.80
N GLU A 160 14.86 -3.17 34.79
CA GLU A 160 16.04 -4.06 34.60
C GLU A 160 15.65 -5.48 34.17
N ASP A 161 14.52 -5.99 34.68
CA ASP A 161 13.96 -7.31 34.34
C ASP A 161 13.14 -7.33 33.03
N GLY A 162 13.05 -6.18 32.36
CA GLY A 162 12.27 -5.98 31.13
C GLY A 162 10.86 -5.43 31.36
N LEU A 163 10.18 -5.12 30.26
CA LEU A 163 8.82 -4.60 30.25
C LEU A 163 7.80 -5.73 30.20
N GLN A 164 6.73 -5.61 30.98
CA GLN A 164 5.55 -6.47 30.84
C GLN A 164 4.65 -5.97 29.70
N LEU A 165 3.67 -6.78 29.30
CA LEU A 165 2.80 -6.48 28.16
C LEU A 165 2.09 -5.11 28.28
N GLN A 166 1.71 -4.69 29.48
CA GLN A 166 1.01 -3.41 29.68
C GLN A 166 1.90 -2.22 29.32
N ASP A 167 3.13 -2.18 29.84
CA ASP A 167 4.10 -1.10 29.58
C ASP A 167 4.66 -1.18 28.16
N PHE A 168 4.71 -2.38 27.57
CA PHE A 168 5.18 -2.59 26.20
C PHE A 168 4.25 -1.97 25.14
N LYS A 169 2.99 -1.65 25.49
CA LYS A 169 2.09 -0.92 24.59
C LYS A 169 2.67 0.44 24.19
N THR A 170 3.32 1.13 25.12
CA THR A 170 4.00 2.41 24.87
C THR A 170 5.12 2.25 23.84
N VAL A 171 5.93 1.20 23.94
CA VAL A 171 6.96 0.88 22.93
C VAL A 171 6.35 0.66 21.55
N THR A 172 5.23 -0.08 21.48
CA THR A 172 4.54 -0.36 20.22
C THR A 172 4.01 0.90 19.54
N LYS A 173 3.45 1.84 20.31
CA LYS A 173 2.92 3.10 19.76
C LYS A 173 4.02 4.11 19.47
N GLU A 174 4.86 4.42 20.46
CA GLU A 174 5.78 5.57 20.38
C GLU A 174 7.07 5.25 19.62
N ILE A 175 7.59 4.03 19.73
CA ILE A 175 8.85 3.63 19.06
C ILE A 175 8.57 2.96 17.72
N CYS A 176 7.61 2.03 17.70
CA CYS A 176 7.33 1.26 16.49
C CYS A 176 6.35 1.95 15.54
N ASN A 177 5.58 2.94 16.03
CA ASN A 177 4.50 3.59 15.27
C ASN A 177 3.52 2.57 14.67
N LEU A 178 3.19 1.54 15.46
CA LEU A 178 2.23 0.51 15.10
C LEU A 178 0.94 0.69 15.92
N PRO A 179 -0.22 0.26 15.39
CA PRO A 179 -1.47 0.27 16.14
C PRO A 179 -1.33 -0.50 17.47
N SER A 180 -1.93 0.00 18.54
CA SER A 180 -1.77 -0.57 19.90
C SER A 180 -2.20 -2.04 19.99
N PHE A 181 -3.18 -2.45 19.20
CA PHE A 181 -3.63 -3.85 19.14
C PHE A 181 -2.62 -4.82 18.50
N PHE A 182 -1.48 -4.35 18.00
CA PHE A 182 -0.33 -5.19 17.63
C PHE A 182 0.58 -5.56 18.81
N SER A 183 0.45 -4.87 19.95
CA SER A 183 1.39 -4.98 21.08
C SER A 183 1.58 -6.43 21.53
N THR A 184 0.49 -7.19 21.66
CA THR A 184 0.54 -8.61 22.08
C THR A 184 1.27 -9.49 21.09
N VAL A 185 1.11 -9.27 19.78
CA VAL A 185 1.76 -10.07 18.74
C VAL A 185 3.24 -9.72 18.64
N LEU A 186 3.57 -8.42 18.66
CA LEU A 186 4.96 -7.97 18.66
C LEU A 186 5.70 -8.45 19.91
N PHE A 187 5.09 -8.33 21.09
CA PHE A 187 5.64 -8.83 22.35
C PHE A 187 6.00 -10.31 22.25
N LYS A 188 5.06 -11.15 21.80
CA LYS A 188 5.29 -12.61 21.63
C LYS A 188 6.33 -12.96 20.58
N LYS A 189 6.54 -12.11 19.56
CA LYS A 189 7.62 -12.29 18.57
C LYS A 189 9.01 -12.07 19.18
N ILE A 190 9.10 -11.26 20.24
CA ILE A 190 10.37 -10.92 20.90
C ILE A 190 10.61 -11.83 22.11
N ASP A 191 9.57 -12.09 22.92
CA ASP A 191 9.61 -13.02 24.06
C ASP A 191 9.48 -14.47 23.58
N VAL A 192 10.50 -14.95 22.86
CA VAL A 192 10.55 -16.32 22.30
C VAL A 192 10.46 -17.39 23.39
N GLU A 193 10.96 -17.09 24.58
CA GLU A 193 10.98 -18.02 25.71
C GLU A 193 9.71 -17.94 26.59
N SER A 194 8.75 -17.07 26.25
CA SER A 194 7.50 -16.88 27.00
C SER A 194 7.74 -16.58 28.49
N ARG A 195 8.75 -15.77 28.80
CA ARG A 195 9.10 -15.36 30.16
C ARG A 195 8.08 -14.39 30.76
N GLY A 196 7.27 -13.73 29.92
CA GLY A 196 6.30 -12.73 30.33
C GLY A 196 6.88 -11.32 30.44
N SER A 197 8.15 -11.12 30.07
CA SER A 197 8.79 -9.81 29.96
C SER A 197 9.67 -9.73 28.70
N VAL A 198 9.76 -8.53 28.12
CA VAL A 198 10.68 -8.23 27.01
C VAL A 198 11.80 -7.36 27.56
N THR A 199 13.04 -7.81 27.49
CA THR A 199 14.21 -7.03 27.91
C THR A 199 14.62 -6.03 26.82
N ARG A 200 15.31 -4.97 27.23
CA ARG A 200 15.86 -3.96 26.31
C ARG A 200 16.74 -4.61 25.23
N SER A 201 17.61 -5.54 25.62
CA SER A 201 18.52 -6.21 24.68
C SER A 201 17.76 -7.03 23.64
N ALA A 202 16.72 -7.75 24.05
CA ALA A 202 15.87 -8.52 23.13
C ALA A 202 15.12 -7.60 22.15
N PHE A 203 14.57 -6.48 22.64
CA PHE A 203 13.91 -5.50 21.78
C PHE A 203 14.86 -4.85 20.78
N VAL A 204 16.04 -4.40 21.23
CA VAL A 204 17.07 -3.81 20.35
C VAL A 204 17.52 -4.81 19.28
N ASP A 205 17.71 -6.07 19.64
CA ASP A 205 18.08 -7.09 18.66
C ASP A 205 16.99 -7.27 17.60
N TYR A 206 15.73 -7.37 18.02
CA TYR A 206 14.62 -7.52 17.10
C TYR A 206 14.37 -6.28 16.23
N TRP A 207 14.38 -5.08 16.82
CA TRP A 207 13.95 -3.87 16.15
C TRP A 207 15.08 -3.20 15.34
N ILE A 208 16.28 -3.14 15.91
CA ILE A 208 17.43 -2.45 15.32
C ILE A 208 18.32 -3.42 14.56
N ASN A 209 18.75 -4.53 15.17
CA ASN A 209 19.71 -5.44 14.53
C ASN A 209 19.10 -6.19 13.34
N LYS A 210 17.80 -6.53 13.39
CA LYS A 210 17.07 -7.07 12.23
C LYS A 210 16.56 -6.00 11.26
N ASN A 211 16.97 -4.74 11.43
CA ASN A 211 16.70 -3.62 10.53
C ASN A 211 15.20 -3.26 10.36
N MET A 212 14.33 -3.63 11.31
CA MET A 212 12.89 -3.31 11.28
C MET A 212 12.64 -1.80 11.21
N ILE A 213 13.45 -1.01 11.91
CA ILE A 213 13.34 0.46 11.96
C ILE A 213 13.40 1.15 10.58
N THR A 214 14.01 0.53 9.58
CA THR A 214 14.15 1.13 8.23
C THR A 214 13.08 0.68 7.24
N MET A 215 12.34 -0.36 7.62
CA MET A 215 11.29 -0.90 6.79
C MET A 215 10.09 0.05 6.86
N ASP A 216 9.37 0.19 5.75
CA ASP A 216 8.05 0.84 5.79
C ASP A 216 7.08 0.06 6.70
N ILE A 217 6.09 0.76 7.24
CA ILE A 217 5.10 0.21 8.19
C ILE A 217 4.42 -1.04 7.63
N ALA A 218 4.07 -1.06 6.34
CA ALA A 218 3.47 -2.24 5.72
C ALA A 218 4.41 -3.46 5.78
N THR A 219 5.72 -3.28 5.53
CA THR A 219 6.72 -4.35 5.65
C THR A 219 6.93 -4.78 7.10
N GLN A 220 6.90 -3.86 8.05
CA GLN A 220 6.99 -4.17 9.48
C GLN A 220 5.79 -5.03 9.93
N ILE A 221 4.56 -4.56 9.67
CA ILE A 221 3.31 -5.29 9.97
C ILE A 221 3.30 -6.65 9.31
N TYR A 222 3.65 -6.71 8.02
CA TYR A 222 3.76 -7.96 7.30
C TYR A 222 4.74 -8.92 7.97
N THR A 223 5.92 -8.45 8.38
CA THR A 223 6.94 -9.28 9.05
C THR A 223 6.49 -9.75 10.43
N ILE A 224 5.74 -8.92 11.16
CA ILE A 224 5.19 -9.25 12.49
C ILE A 224 4.10 -10.30 12.39
N LEU A 225 3.19 -10.21 11.42
CA LEU A 225 2.08 -11.17 11.29
C LEU A 225 2.51 -12.49 10.66
N LYS A 226 3.47 -12.46 9.73
CA LYS A 226 3.83 -13.61 8.92
C LYS A 226 4.41 -14.77 9.74
N GLN A 227 4.00 -15.98 9.37
CA GLN A 227 4.59 -17.20 9.89
C GLN A 227 6.05 -17.38 9.43
N PRO A 228 6.89 -18.05 10.23
CA PRO A 228 8.25 -18.40 9.81
C PRO A 228 8.24 -19.15 8.47
N HIS A 229 9.19 -18.82 7.58
CA HIS A 229 9.37 -19.46 6.26
C HIS A 229 8.25 -19.24 5.23
N GLN A 230 7.19 -18.49 5.55
CA GLN A 230 6.21 -18.09 4.54
C GLN A 230 6.58 -16.76 3.88
N ASN A 231 6.03 -16.53 2.69
CA ASN A 231 6.16 -15.30 1.91
C ASN A 231 4.78 -14.71 1.53
N TYR A 232 3.77 -15.00 2.34
CA TYR A 232 2.43 -14.44 2.28
C TYR A 232 1.79 -14.49 3.67
N LEU A 233 0.69 -13.75 3.86
CA LEU A 233 -0.20 -13.85 5.02
C LEU A 233 -1.45 -14.65 4.64
N VAL A 234 -1.93 -15.47 5.56
CA VAL A 234 -3.22 -16.16 5.47
C VAL A 234 -4.21 -15.56 6.46
N GLN A 235 -5.48 -15.92 6.33
CA GLN A 235 -6.56 -15.44 7.20
C GLN A 235 -6.27 -15.63 8.70
N GLU A 236 -5.74 -16.80 9.08
CA GLU A 236 -5.38 -17.13 10.47
C GLU A 236 -4.36 -16.17 11.09
N ASP A 237 -3.48 -15.56 10.27
CA ASP A 237 -2.43 -14.66 10.76
C ASP A 237 -3.01 -13.35 11.32
N PHE A 238 -4.24 -12.99 10.95
CA PHE A 238 -4.93 -11.79 11.43
C PHE A 238 -5.73 -12.03 12.73
N LYS A 239 -6.03 -13.28 13.09
CA LYS A 239 -6.83 -13.58 14.30
C LYS A 239 -6.22 -13.03 15.59
N PRO A 240 -4.89 -13.13 15.84
CA PRO A 240 -4.30 -12.62 17.07
C PRO A 240 -4.50 -11.10 17.27
N ILE A 241 -4.37 -10.32 16.20
CA ILE A 241 -4.55 -8.85 16.29
C ILE A 241 -6.03 -8.46 16.41
N LEU A 242 -6.94 -9.18 15.76
CA LEU A 242 -8.38 -8.93 15.91
C LEU A 242 -8.90 -9.32 17.29
N LYS A 243 -8.31 -10.36 17.89
CA LYS A 243 -8.59 -10.71 19.29
C LYS A 243 -8.18 -9.60 20.25
N GLU A 244 -7.00 -9.00 20.06
CA GLU A 244 -6.58 -7.86 20.87
C GLU A 244 -7.48 -6.64 20.62
N LEU A 245 -7.81 -6.34 19.35
CA LEU A 245 -8.72 -5.25 18.99
C LEU A 245 -10.08 -5.39 19.70
N LEU A 246 -10.69 -6.58 19.66
CA LEU A 246 -11.96 -6.87 20.35
C LEU A 246 -11.86 -6.74 21.87
N LEU A 247 -10.69 -7.01 22.44
CA LEU A 247 -10.46 -6.89 23.89
C LEU A 247 -10.30 -5.44 24.33
N THR A 248 -9.64 -4.61 23.52
CA THR A 248 -9.16 -3.28 23.96
C THR A 248 -9.92 -2.10 23.36
N HIS A 249 -10.61 -2.28 22.23
CA HIS A 249 -11.25 -1.16 21.53
C HIS A 249 -12.56 -0.74 22.20
N PRO A 250 -12.73 0.54 22.59
CA PRO A 250 -13.91 1.00 23.31
C PRO A 250 -15.21 0.81 22.52
N GLY A 251 -15.20 1.11 21.22
CA GLY A 251 -16.34 0.88 20.32
C GLY A 251 -16.72 -0.59 20.09
N LEU A 252 -16.05 -1.57 20.70
CA LEU A 252 -16.37 -3.00 20.63
C LEU A 252 -16.59 -3.63 22.02
N GLU A 253 -16.51 -2.86 23.11
CA GLU A 253 -16.65 -3.36 24.48
C GLU A 253 -17.96 -4.13 24.70
N PHE A 254 -19.04 -3.71 24.06
CA PHE A 254 -20.35 -4.36 24.15
C PHE A 254 -20.36 -5.80 23.63
N LEU A 255 -19.37 -6.21 22.82
CA LEU A 255 -19.22 -7.58 22.34
C LEU A 255 -18.53 -8.52 23.34
N GLN A 256 -17.93 -8.01 24.41
CA GLN A 256 -17.10 -8.83 25.32
C GLN A 256 -17.81 -10.06 25.90
N ASN A 257 -19.13 -9.97 26.09
CA ASN A 257 -19.95 -11.05 26.66
C ASN A 257 -20.62 -11.95 25.60
N THR A 258 -20.33 -11.75 24.31
CA THR A 258 -20.95 -12.48 23.18
C THR A 258 -19.88 -13.15 22.30
N PRO A 259 -19.29 -14.27 22.72
CA PRO A 259 -18.16 -14.89 22.03
C PRO A 259 -18.48 -15.32 20.58
N GLU A 260 -19.71 -15.77 20.32
CA GLU A 260 -20.16 -16.11 18.97
C GLU A 260 -20.12 -14.88 18.03
N PHE A 261 -20.57 -13.71 18.51
CA PHE A 261 -20.53 -12.48 17.72
C PHE A 261 -19.11 -11.94 17.56
N GLN A 262 -18.24 -12.10 18.56
CA GLN A 262 -16.83 -11.76 18.44
C GLN A 262 -16.15 -12.56 17.32
N GLU A 263 -16.38 -13.87 17.29
CA GLU A 263 -15.84 -14.75 16.25
C GLU A 263 -16.36 -14.32 14.88
N ARG A 264 -17.68 -14.16 14.72
CA ARG A 264 -18.29 -13.75 13.44
C ARG A 264 -17.85 -12.37 12.97
N TYR A 265 -17.70 -11.41 13.87
CA TYR A 265 -17.16 -10.09 13.55
C TYR A 265 -15.73 -10.23 13.04
N SER A 266 -14.87 -10.94 13.79
CA SER A 266 -13.45 -11.11 13.41
C SER A 266 -13.30 -11.81 12.05
N GLU A 267 -14.07 -12.86 11.79
CA GLU A 267 -14.12 -13.55 10.50
C GLU A 267 -14.55 -12.60 9.39
N THR A 268 -15.61 -11.83 9.60
CA THR A 268 -16.13 -10.88 8.59
C THR A 268 -15.10 -9.80 8.27
N VAL A 269 -14.40 -9.25 9.27
CA VAL A 269 -13.30 -8.30 9.05
C VAL A 269 -12.20 -8.94 8.18
N ILE A 270 -11.80 -10.17 8.48
CA ILE A 270 -10.79 -10.91 7.69
C ILE A 270 -11.27 -11.12 6.25
N TYR A 271 -12.51 -11.57 6.05
CA TYR A 271 -13.05 -11.78 4.70
C TYR A 271 -13.09 -10.47 3.90
N ARG A 272 -13.47 -9.36 4.52
CA ARG A 272 -13.41 -8.02 3.91
C ARG A 272 -11.97 -7.63 3.56
N ILE A 273 -11.00 -7.90 4.43
CA ILE A 273 -9.58 -7.66 4.13
C ILE A 273 -9.17 -8.42 2.87
N PHE A 274 -9.42 -9.73 2.81
CA PHE A 274 -9.02 -10.55 1.67
C PHE A 274 -9.77 -10.19 0.39
N TYR A 275 -11.06 -9.86 0.47
CA TYR A 275 -11.88 -9.42 -0.67
C TYR A 275 -11.27 -8.19 -1.38
N TYR A 276 -10.88 -7.17 -0.63
CA TYR A 276 -10.32 -5.95 -1.23
C TYR A 276 -8.81 -6.03 -1.50
N MET A 277 -8.05 -6.78 -0.69
CA MET A 277 -6.58 -6.74 -0.73
C MET A 277 -5.97 -7.88 -1.56
N ASN A 278 -6.50 -9.11 -1.49
CA ASN A 278 -5.92 -10.27 -2.17
C ASN A 278 -6.51 -10.44 -3.58
N ARG A 279 -6.13 -9.54 -4.49
CA ARG A 279 -6.60 -9.50 -5.88
C ARG A 279 -6.30 -10.79 -6.65
N ALA A 280 -5.28 -11.55 -6.24
CA ALA A 280 -4.97 -12.85 -6.83
C ALA A 280 -6.02 -13.94 -6.50
N GLY A 281 -6.90 -13.73 -5.52
CA GLY A 281 -7.97 -14.66 -5.15
C GLY A 281 -7.50 -16.03 -4.65
N ASN A 282 -6.24 -16.13 -4.21
CA ASN A 282 -5.59 -17.40 -3.86
C ASN A 282 -5.47 -17.64 -2.33
N GLY A 283 -6.05 -16.75 -1.52
CA GLY A 283 -5.99 -16.81 -0.06
C GLY A 283 -4.61 -16.50 0.52
N ARG A 284 -3.70 -15.93 -0.28
CA ARG A 284 -2.31 -15.63 0.09
C ARG A 284 -2.00 -14.16 -0.15
N LEU A 285 -2.16 -13.34 0.88
CA LEU A 285 -1.89 -11.91 0.80
C LEU A 285 -0.39 -11.64 0.79
N THR A 286 0.12 -11.12 -0.31
CA THR A 286 1.55 -10.81 -0.48
C THR A 286 1.91 -9.44 0.08
N LEU A 287 3.20 -9.21 0.38
CA LEU A 287 3.68 -7.89 0.80
C LEU A 287 3.37 -6.81 -0.26
N ARG A 288 3.42 -7.18 -1.55
CA ARG A 288 3.12 -6.25 -2.65
C ARG A 288 1.67 -5.81 -2.65
N GLU A 289 0.73 -6.72 -2.40
CA GLU A 289 -0.69 -6.40 -2.27
C GLU A 289 -0.93 -5.53 -1.04
N LEU A 290 -0.32 -5.89 0.11
CA LEU A 290 -0.43 -5.11 1.34
C LEU A 290 0.04 -3.65 1.15
N LYS A 291 1.19 -3.44 0.49
CA LYS A 291 1.74 -2.10 0.19
C LYS A 291 0.91 -1.27 -0.77
N ARG A 292 0.08 -1.90 -1.60
CA ARG A 292 -0.72 -1.21 -2.62
C ARG A 292 -2.13 -0.88 -2.15
N GLY A 293 -2.64 -1.61 -1.17
CA GLY A 293 -3.94 -1.35 -0.60
C GLY A 293 -3.89 -0.35 0.55
N ASN A 294 -4.99 -0.27 1.30
CA ASN A 294 -5.23 0.77 2.30
C ASN A 294 -5.48 0.19 3.71
N LEU A 295 -5.08 -1.06 3.93
CA LEU A 295 -5.27 -1.74 5.21
C LEU A 295 -4.50 -1.09 6.35
N ILE A 296 -3.28 -0.61 6.08
CA ILE A 296 -2.45 0.01 7.13
C ILE A 296 -3.09 1.30 7.63
N ASP A 297 -3.57 2.15 6.72
CA ASP A 297 -4.28 3.38 7.08
C ASP A 297 -5.56 3.07 7.87
N ALA A 298 -6.32 2.04 7.47
CA ALA A 298 -7.51 1.63 8.18
C ALA A 298 -7.21 1.05 9.58
N MET A 299 -6.10 0.33 9.73
CA MET A 299 -5.64 -0.17 11.03
C MET A 299 -5.21 0.96 11.96
N GLN A 300 -4.54 1.98 11.43
CA GLN A 300 -4.18 3.16 12.22
C GLN A 300 -5.43 3.94 12.64
N GLN A 301 -6.37 4.16 11.72
CA GLN A 301 -7.64 4.78 12.02
C GLN A 301 -8.43 4.01 13.09
N ALA A 302 -8.44 2.68 13.04
CA ALA A 302 -9.06 1.83 14.05
C ALA A 302 -8.39 1.89 15.42
N ASP A 303 -7.16 2.40 15.52
CA ASP A 303 -6.48 2.58 16.80
C ASP A 303 -6.75 3.94 17.43
N ASP A 304 -7.04 4.95 16.60
CA ASP A 304 -7.21 6.34 17.00
C ASP A 304 -8.69 6.74 17.17
N GLU A 305 -9.61 6.11 16.43
CA GLU A 305 -11.04 6.42 16.45
C GLU A 305 -11.81 5.56 17.46
N GLU A 306 -12.41 6.18 18.47
CA GLU A 306 -13.16 5.47 19.52
C GLU A 306 -14.45 4.80 18.99
N ASP A 307 -15.08 5.39 17.97
CA ASP A 307 -16.25 4.84 17.31
C ASP A 307 -15.85 4.00 16.09
N ILE A 308 -15.81 2.67 16.28
CA ILE A 308 -15.40 1.71 15.26
C ILE A 308 -16.24 1.81 13.97
N ASN A 309 -17.47 2.34 14.03
CA ASN A 309 -18.34 2.44 12.87
C ASN A 309 -17.93 3.54 11.90
N LYS A 310 -17.16 4.54 12.33
CA LYS A 310 -16.55 5.52 11.43
C LYS A 310 -15.38 4.93 10.63
N VAL A 311 -14.84 3.80 11.08
CA VAL A 311 -13.82 3.03 10.33
C VAL A 311 -14.50 2.12 9.32
N LEU A 312 -15.09 2.73 8.29
CA LEU A 312 -15.91 2.05 7.29
C LEU A 312 -15.17 0.92 6.57
N ARG A 313 -13.86 1.10 6.35
CA ARG A 313 -12.99 0.11 5.72
C ARG A 313 -12.67 -1.00 6.71
N TYR A 314 -13.08 -2.21 6.36
CA TYR A 314 -12.81 -3.47 7.09
C TYR A 314 -13.47 -3.59 8.47
N PHE A 315 -13.36 -2.59 9.34
CA PHE A 315 -13.59 -2.72 10.78
C PHE A 315 -14.98 -2.30 11.27
N SER A 316 -15.75 -1.51 10.52
CA SER A 316 -17.10 -1.08 10.93
C SER A 316 -17.98 -2.25 11.39
N TYR A 317 -18.49 -2.14 12.63
CA TYR A 317 -19.39 -3.13 13.22
C TYR A 317 -20.77 -3.09 12.56
N GLU A 318 -21.29 -1.92 12.23
CA GLU A 318 -22.55 -1.77 11.49
C GLU A 318 -22.51 -2.50 10.15
N HIS A 319 -21.42 -2.39 9.39
CA HIS A 319 -21.25 -3.14 8.16
C HIS A 319 -21.25 -4.66 8.39
N PHE A 320 -20.55 -5.14 9.42
CA PHE A 320 -20.62 -6.54 9.82
C PHE A 320 -22.06 -6.96 10.15
N TYR A 321 -22.76 -6.18 10.98
CA TYR A 321 -24.09 -6.52 11.46
C TYR A 321 -25.09 -6.63 10.32
N VAL A 322 -25.06 -5.70 9.37
CA VAL A 322 -25.90 -5.77 8.15
C VAL A 322 -25.62 -7.04 7.36
N ILE A 323 -24.35 -7.37 7.11
CA ILE A 323 -23.98 -8.59 6.38
C ILE A 323 -24.48 -9.84 7.11
N TYR A 324 -24.26 -9.91 8.42
CA TYR A 324 -24.66 -11.04 9.24
C TYR A 324 -26.19 -11.21 9.30
N CYS A 325 -26.94 -10.12 9.48
CA CYS A 325 -28.40 -10.14 9.45
C CYS A 325 -28.94 -10.62 8.09
N ARG A 326 -28.36 -10.16 6.98
CA ARG A 326 -28.75 -10.63 5.64
C ARG A 326 -28.49 -12.11 5.42
N PHE A 327 -27.40 -12.63 5.95
CA PHE A 327 -27.14 -14.07 5.94
C PHE A 327 -28.19 -14.81 6.77
N TRP A 328 -28.41 -14.36 8.01
CA TRP A 328 -29.33 -14.98 8.96
C TRP A 328 -30.78 -15.00 8.46
N GLU A 329 -31.23 -13.95 7.77
CA GLU A 329 -32.54 -13.88 7.11
C GLU A 329 -32.74 -14.97 6.05
N LEU A 330 -31.66 -15.40 5.39
CA LEU A 330 -31.70 -16.41 4.33
C LEU A 330 -31.54 -17.84 4.89
N ASP A 331 -30.73 -18.02 5.93
CA ASP A 331 -30.44 -19.29 6.62
C ASP A 331 -31.55 -19.65 7.63
N THR A 332 -32.70 -20.05 7.11
CA THR A 332 -33.91 -20.33 7.93
C THR A 332 -33.80 -21.58 8.80
N ASP A 333 -32.97 -22.54 8.41
CA ASP A 333 -32.71 -23.80 9.13
C ASP A 333 -31.50 -23.69 10.07
N HIS A 334 -30.81 -22.55 10.06
CA HIS A 334 -29.68 -22.24 10.94
C HIS A 334 -28.57 -23.29 10.86
N ASP A 335 -28.37 -23.87 9.67
CA ASP A 335 -27.30 -24.82 9.37
C ASP A 335 -25.98 -24.12 9.00
N PHE A 336 -26.01 -22.77 8.97
CA PHE A 336 -24.91 -21.89 8.58
C PHE A 336 -24.49 -22.07 7.11
N LEU A 337 -25.41 -22.50 6.25
CA LEU A 337 -25.19 -22.78 4.84
C LEU A 337 -26.36 -22.32 3.95
N ILE A 338 -26.08 -21.43 3.02
CA ILE A 338 -27.08 -20.92 2.07
C ILE A 338 -27.21 -21.87 0.88
N SER A 339 -28.40 -22.43 0.68
CA SER A 339 -28.74 -23.15 -0.56
C SER A 339 -29.14 -22.19 -1.68
N LYS A 340 -29.26 -22.73 -2.88
CA LYS A 340 -29.76 -22.00 -4.04
C LYS A 340 -31.17 -21.46 -3.79
N GLU A 341 -32.01 -22.26 -3.15
CA GLU A 341 -33.39 -21.92 -2.79
C GLU A 341 -33.46 -20.81 -1.74
N ASN A 342 -32.45 -20.72 -0.85
CA ASN A 342 -32.29 -19.60 0.06
C ASN A 342 -31.89 -18.34 -0.72
N LEU A 343 -30.81 -18.38 -1.52
CA LEU A 343 -30.27 -17.19 -2.19
C LEU A 343 -31.25 -16.55 -3.19
N ILE A 344 -32.13 -17.33 -3.84
CA ILE A 344 -33.17 -16.77 -4.73
C ILE A 344 -34.08 -15.76 -4.02
N LYS A 345 -34.22 -15.84 -2.69
CA LYS A 345 -35.06 -14.94 -1.88
C LYS A 345 -34.33 -13.63 -1.53
N TYR A 346 -33.02 -13.54 -1.74
CA TYR A 346 -32.24 -12.34 -1.44
C TYR A 346 -32.80 -11.10 -2.14
N GLY A 347 -32.86 -9.99 -1.41
CA GLY A 347 -33.31 -8.69 -1.92
C GLY A 347 -34.75 -8.70 -2.45
N ASN A 348 -35.65 -9.51 -1.87
CA ASN A 348 -37.01 -9.73 -2.39
C ASN A 348 -37.02 -10.26 -3.84
N HIS A 349 -36.21 -11.29 -4.11
CA HIS A 349 -36.04 -11.86 -5.45
C HIS A 349 -35.46 -10.87 -6.48
N SER A 350 -34.54 -9.99 -6.04
CA SER A 350 -33.89 -9.04 -6.94
C SER A 350 -32.95 -9.71 -7.95
N LEU A 351 -32.39 -10.88 -7.59
CA LEU A 351 -31.52 -11.65 -8.47
C LEU A 351 -32.32 -12.55 -9.42
N THR A 352 -31.96 -12.52 -10.71
CA THR A 352 -32.54 -13.46 -11.67
C THR A 352 -32.06 -14.89 -11.41
N TYR A 353 -32.87 -15.89 -11.78
CA TYR A 353 -32.48 -17.31 -11.63
C TYR A 353 -31.14 -17.62 -12.33
N ARG A 354 -30.85 -16.97 -13.47
CA ARG A 354 -29.60 -17.16 -14.22
C ARG A 354 -28.38 -16.69 -13.43
N ILE A 355 -28.52 -15.59 -12.68
CA ILE A 355 -27.46 -15.07 -11.82
C ILE A 355 -27.21 -16.06 -10.68
N VAL A 356 -28.26 -16.50 -10.00
CA VAL A 356 -28.13 -17.48 -8.92
C VAL A 356 -27.52 -18.79 -9.42
N ASP A 357 -27.97 -19.30 -10.57
CA ASP A 357 -27.39 -20.49 -11.23
C ASP A 357 -25.89 -20.33 -11.45
N ARG A 358 -25.46 -19.15 -11.92
CA ARG A 358 -24.05 -18.86 -12.19
C ARG A 358 -23.21 -18.83 -10.91
N ILE A 359 -23.75 -18.26 -9.84
CA ILE A 359 -23.12 -18.22 -8.52
C ILE A 359 -22.95 -19.64 -7.96
N PHE A 360 -24.00 -20.46 -7.97
CA PHE A 360 -23.95 -21.85 -7.49
C PHE A 360 -23.20 -22.81 -8.43
N SER A 361 -23.03 -22.44 -9.70
CA SER A 361 -22.08 -23.09 -10.61
C SER A 361 -20.62 -22.71 -10.31
N GLN A 362 -20.39 -21.83 -9.32
CA GLN A 362 -19.07 -21.40 -8.85
C GLN A 362 -18.20 -20.85 -9.99
N VAL A 363 -18.83 -20.10 -10.90
CA VAL A 363 -18.14 -19.38 -11.99
C VAL A 363 -17.41 -18.14 -11.46
N PRO A 364 -18.04 -17.26 -10.63
CA PRO A 364 -17.34 -16.10 -10.06
C PRO A 364 -16.14 -16.50 -9.21
N ARG A 365 -16.35 -17.51 -8.36
CA ARG A 365 -15.40 -17.95 -7.34
C ARG A 365 -15.76 -19.37 -6.92
N LYS A 366 -14.74 -20.18 -6.62
CA LYS A 366 -14.94 -21.48 -5.97
C LYS A 366 -15.40 -21.28 -4.54
N PHE A 367 -16.44 -22.03 -4.15
CA PHE A 367 -16.91 -22.00 -2.78
C PHE A 367 -15.88 -22.68 -1.87
N LEU A 368 -15.71 -22.11 -0.70
CA LEU A 368 -14.92 -22.70 0.39
C LEU A 368 -15.77 -23.64 1.25
N SER A 369 -17.09 -23.56 1.10
CA SER A 369 -18.02 -24.57 1.64
C SER A 369 -17.57 -25.99 1.28
N LYS A 370 -17.55 -26.85 2.29
CA LYS A 370 -17.27 -28.28 2.14
C LYS A 370 -18.51 -29.09 1.74
N VAL A 371 -19.68 -28.44 1.70
CA VAL A 371 -20.96 -29.07 1.37
C VAL A 371 -21.34 -28.69 -0.04
N GLU A 372 -21.53 -29.70 -0.89
CA GLU A 372 -21.88 -29.50 -2.31
C GLU A 372 -23.22 -28.77 -2.45
N GLY A 373 -23.29 -27.82 -3.39
CA GLY A 373 -24.51 -27.04 -3.65
C GLY A 373 -24.89 -26.05 -2.54
N LYS A 374 -24.05 -25.89 -1.52
CA LYS A 374 -24.26 -24.97 -0.40
C LYS A 374 -23.14 -23.93 -0.33
N MET A 375 -23.50 -22.68 -0.08
CA MET A 375 -22.62 -21.53 0.10
C MET A 375 -22.37 -21.32 1.60
N SER A 376 -21.10 -21.21 2.01
CA SER A 376 -20.77 -20.90 3.41
C SER A 376 -20.94 -19.41 3.72
N TYR A 377 -20.88 -19.02 4.99
CA TYR A 377 -20.89 -17.60 5.37
C TYR A 377 -19.76 -16.79 4.71
N GLU A 378 -18.55 -17.33 4.61
CA GLU A 378 -17.46 -16.67 3.90
C GLU A 378 -17.81 -16.44 2.42
N ASP A 379 -18.33 -17.47 1.75
CA ASP A 379 -18.74 -17.36 0.35
C ASP A 379 -19.86 -16.32 0.16
N PHE A 380 -20.79 -16.23 1.13
CA PHE A 380 -21.84 -15.23 1.15
C PHE A 380 -21.29 -13.81 1.35
N VAL A 381 -20.30 -13.62 2.21
CA VAL A 381 -19.66 -12.31 2.44
C VAL A 381 -19.03 -11.80 1.13
N TYR A 382 -18.39 -12.66 0.34
CA TYR A 382 -17.88 -12.27 -0.98
C TYR A 382 -19.02 -11.89 -1.94
N PHE A 383 -20.10 -12.68 -1.96
CA PHE A 383 -21.27 -12.37 -2.78
C PHE A 383 -21.89 -11.01 -2.43
N ILE A 384 -22.18 -10.74 -1.15
CA ILE A 384 -22.87 -9.52 -0.74
C ILE A 384 -21.98 -8.28 -0.93
N LEU A 385 -20.67 -8.37 -0.70
CA LEU A 385 -19.74 -7.27 -0.99
C LEU A 385 -19.70 -6.95 -2.49
N ALA A 386 -19.75 -7.97 -3.35
CA ALA A 386 -19.84 -7.77 -4.79
C ALA A 386 -21.21 -7.22 -5.24
N GLU A 387 -22.29 -7.62 -4.58
CA GLU A 387 -23.64 -7.19 -4.92
C GLU A 387 -23.91 -5.73 -4.50
N GLU A 388 -23.44 -5.31 -3.32
CA GLU A 388 -23.69 -3.97 -2.78
C GLU A 388 -22.81 -2.88 -3.42
N ASP A 389 -21.55 -3.21 -3.77
CA ASP A 389 -20.61 -2.28 -4.42
C ASP A 389 -20.14 -2.80 -5.79
N LYS A 390 -21.07 -2.82 -6.75
CA LYS A 390 -20.83 -3.27 -8.14
C LYS A 390 -19.71 -2.51 -8.89
N PRO A 391 -19.49 -1.20 -8.66
CA PRO A 391 -18.39 -0.48 -9.29
C PRO A 391 -17.00 -0.87 -8.79
N SER A 392 -16.87 -1.53 -7.63
CA SER A 392 -15.56 -1.93 -7.10
C SER A 392 -14.85 -2.95 -8.00
N GLU A 393 -13.52 -2.84 -8.13
CA GLU A 393 -12.75 -3.79 -8.93
C GLU A 393 -12.97 -5.28 -8.59
N PRO A 394 -12.98 -5.71 -7.31
CA PRO A 394 -13.26 -7.13 -7.00
C PRO A 394 -14.69 -7.53 -7.37
N SER A 395 -15.65 -6.61 -7.36
CA SER A 395 -17.02 -6.90 -7.81
C SER A 395 -17.10 -7.07 -9.33
N LEU A 396 -16.38 -6.23 -10.08
CA LEU A 396 -16.27 -6.36 -11.53
C LEU A 396 -15.65 -7.68 -11.98
N GLU A 397 -14.80 -8.30 -11.15
CA GLU A 397 -14.25 -9.64 -11.41
C GLU A 397 -15.22 -10.76 -11.01
N TYR A 398 -16.06 -10.51 -10.00
CA TYR A 398 -17.07 -11.45 -9.54
C TYR A 398 -18.22 -11.59 -10.55
N TRP A 399 -18.68 -10.48 -11.15
CA TRP A 399 -19.76 -10.42 -12.14
C TRP A 399 -19.27 -10.55 -13.57
#